data_AF-A0A4E0R338-F1
#
_entry.id   AF-A0A4E0R338-F1
#
_cell.length_a   1.000
_cell.length_b   1.000
_cell.length_c   1.000
_cell.angle_alpha   90.00
_cell.angle_beta   90.00
_cell.angle_gamma   90.00
#
_symmetry.space_group_name_H-M   'P 1'
#
loop_
_entity.id
_entity.type
_entity.pdbx_description
1 polymer ?
#
loop_
_entity_poly.entity_id
_entity_poly.type
_entity_poly.pdbx_seq_one_letter_code
_entity_poly.pdbx_strand_id
1 'polypeptide(L)'
;MVQTSIGQMPHFMVTGRGIRIPADMGRLHPAPDGLLAGDYVIQSRESLVRSHQLVSQQLQAEHRRHKEYYDKSTYDSPLEPGDRGWLRSDQVDPGLPTKLHRAWKGP
;
A
#
# COMPACT_ATOMS: atom_id res chain seq x y z
N MET A 1 7.84 -8.93 9.71
CA MET A 1 7.82 -7.56 9.17
C MET A 1 6.37 -7.21 8.87
N VAL A 2 5.77 -6.31 9.65
CA VAL A 2 4.41 -5.78 9.44
C VAL A 2 4.52 -4.55 8.57
N GLN A 3 3.65 -4.38 7.57
CA GLN A 3 3.65 -3.15 6.79
C GLN A 3 3.04 -2.05 7.65
N THR A 4 3.81 -1.02 7.99
CA THR A 4 3.42 0.03 8.94
C THR A 4 2.18 0.80 8.51
N SER A 5 1.95 1.00 7.21
CA SER A 5 0.73 1.64 6.69
C SER A 5 -0.54 0.77 6.73
N ILE A 6 -0.41 -0.55 6.85
CA ILE A 6 -1.56 -1.48 6.82
C ILE A 6 -1.79 -2.10 8.21
N GLY A 7 -0.79 -2.08 9.09
CA GLY A 7 -0.88 -2.65 10.44
C GLY A 7 -1.07 -4.17 10.46
N GLN A 8 -1.07 -4.82 9.28
CA GLN A 8 -1.21 -6.26 9.10
C GLN A 8 -0.08 -6.77 8.23
N MET A 9 0.29 -8.03 8.44
CA MET A 9 1.31 -8.67 7.64
C MET A 9 0.69 -9.15 6.30
N PRO A 10 1.36 -8.97 5.15
CA PRO A 10 0.81 -9.35 3.84
C PRO A 10 0.33 -10.81 3.75
N HIS A 11 1.05 -11.73 4.39
CA HIS A 11 0.64 -13.14 4.44
C HIS A 11 -0.72 -13.36 5.13
N PHE A 12 -1.02 -12.57 6.16
CA PHE A 12 -2.25 -12.68 6.92
C PHE A 12 -3.43 -12.19 6.08
N MET A 13 -3.20 -11.19 5.22
CA MET A 13 -4.20 -10.70 4.28
C MET A 13 -4.56 -11.74 3.21
N VAL A 14 -3.59 -12.53 2.74
CA VAL A 14 -3.80 -13.53 1.67
C VAL A 14 -4.43 -14.80 2.23
N THR A 15 -3.99 -15.23 3.41
CA THR A 15 -4.33 -16.57 3.95
C THR A 15 -5.29 -16.51 5.14
N GLY A 16 -5.52 -15.33 5.74
CA GLY A 16 -6.32 -15.18 6.96
C GLY A 16 -5.67 -15.83 8.19
N ARG A 17 -4.39 -16.17 8.10
CA ARG A 17 -3.65 -16.96 9.09
C ARG A 17 -2.26 -16.39 9.28
N GLY A 18 -1.74 -16.51 10.50
CA GLY A 18 -0.35 -16.18 10.82
C GLY A 18 0.67 -17.04 10.05
N ILE A 19 1.85 -16.49 9.74
CA ILE A 19 3.00 -17.23 9.22
C ILE A 19 3.36 -18.28 10.27
N ARG A 20 3.49 -19.52 9.82
CA ARG A 20 4.00 -20.62 10.64
C ARG A 20 5.45 -20.87 10.25
N ILE A 21 6.33 -20.95 11.25
CA ILE A 21 7.68 -21.45 11.04
C ILE A 21 7.67 -22.99 11.09
N PRO A 22 8.63 -23.69 10.48
CA PRO A 22 8.68 -25.15 10.49
C PRO A 22 8.58 -25.79 11.88
N ALA A 23 9.08 -25.11 12.92
CA ALA A 23 8.96 -25.54 14.32
C ALA A 23 7.50 -25.58 14.84
N ASP A 24 6.59 -24.83 14.21
CA ASP A 24 5.17 -24.77 14.55
C ASP A 24 4.34 -25.86 13.83
N MET A 25 4.94 -26.64 12.92
CA MET A 25 4.22 -27.67 12.17
C MET A 25 3.73 -28.83 13.06
N GLY A 26 4.40 -29.07 14.20
CA GLY A 26 3.96 -30.06 15.19
C GLY A 26 2.82 -29.56 16.09
N ARG A 27 2.55 -28.25 16.10
CA ARG A 27 1.40 -27.66 16.81
C ARG A 27 0.19 -27.71 15.89
N LEU A 28 -0.47 -28.87 15.88
CA LEU A 28 -1.87 -28.94 15.46
C LEU A 28 -2.59 -27.80 16.19
N HIS A 29 -3.17 -26.88 15.43
CA HIS A 29 -4.19 -26.01 16.00
C HIS A 29 -5.17 -26.95 16.69
N PRO A 30 -5.61 -26.69 17.94
CA PRO A 30 -6.71 -27.49 18.49
C PRO A 30 -7.78 -27.50 17.40
N ALA A 31 -8.08 -28.71 16.89
CA ALA A 31 -9.19 -28.87 15.98
C ALA A 31 -10.36 -28.22 16.73
N PRO A 32 -11.00 -27.19 16.16
CA PRO A 32 -12.02 -26.48 16.90
C PRO A 32 -13.03 -27.51 17.37
N ASP A 33 -13.18 -27.56 18.69
CA ASP A 33 -13.78 -28.67 19.42
C ASP A 33 -15.03 -29.19 18.71
N GLY A 34 -14.92 -30.36 18.07
CA GLY A 34 -16.06 -31.07 17.48
C GLY A 34 -16.81 -30.35 16.34
N LEU A 35 -16.26 -29.28 15.75
CA LEU A 35 -16.92 -28.58 14.66
C LEU A 35 -16.97 -29.45 13.40
N LEU A 36 -18.17 -29.66 12.86
CA LEU A 36 -18.34 -30.29 11.55
C LEU A 36 -17.54 -29.49 10.51
N ALA A 37 -17.03 -30.15 9.46
CA ALA A 37 -16.19 -29.52 8.45
C ALA A 37 -16.78 -28.22 7.87
N GLY A 38 -18.10 -28.05 7.89
CA GLY A 38 -18.81 -26.82 7.52
C GLY A 38 -18.51 -25.63 8.44
N ASP A 39 -18.52 -25.82 9.76
CA ASP A 39 -18.32 -24.73 10.73
C ASP A 39 -16.89 -24.19 10.70
N TYR A 40 -15.91 -25.06 10.44
CA TYR A 40 -14.52 -24.65 10.22
C TYR A 40 -14.36 -23.77 8.97
N VAL A 41 -15.05 -24.12 7.88
CA VAL A 41 -15.04 -23.34 6.63
C VAL A 41 -15.71 -21.99 6.86
N ILE A 42 -16.82 -21.95 7.60
CA ILE A 42 -17.53 -20.71 7.96
C ILE A 42 -16.61 -19.81 8.80
N GLN A 43 -16.01 -20.33 9.87
CA GLN A 43 -15.12 -19.55 10.74
C GLN A 43 -13.89 -19.04 9.98
N SER A 44 -13.30 -19.87 9.11
CA SER A 44 -12.16 -19.46 8.27
C SER A 44 -12.55 -18.33 7.32
N ARG A 45 -13.74 -18.42 6.70
CA ARG A 45 -14.27 -17.37 5.82
C ARG A 45 -14.54 -16.08 6.57
N GLU A 46 -15.14 -16.15 7.76
CA GLU A 46 -15.39 -14.97 8.59
C GLU A 46 -14.10 -14.27 9.00
N SER A 47 -13.07 -15.03 9.38
CA SER A 47 -11.77 -14.48 9.74
C SER A 47 -11.16 -13.68 8.57
N LEU A 48 -11.20 -14.25 7.36
CA LEU A 48 -10.75 -13.58 6.13
C LEU A 48 -11.52 -12.29 5.82
N VAL A 49 -12.86 -12.34 5.95
CA VAL A 49 -13.70 -11.17 5.71
C VAL A 49 -13.39 -10.06 6.71
N ARG A 50 -13.27 -10.41 8.01
CA ARG A 50 -12.94 -9.43 9.06
C ARG A 50 -11.55 -8.83 8.85
N SER A 51 -10.54 -9.64 8.54
CA SER A 51 -9.19 -9.13 8.28
C SER A 51 -9.18 -8.18 7.08
N HIS A 52 -9.90 -8.51 6.01
CA HIS A 52 -10.00 -7.65 4.84
C HIS A 52 -10.72 -6.33 5.16
N GLN A 53 -11.79 -6.37 5.94
CA GLN A 53 -12.52 -5.17 6.37
C GLN A 53 -11.64 -4.25 7.21
N LEU A 54 -10.93 -4.78 8.20
CA LEU A 54 -10.02 -4.02 9.06
C LEU A 54 -8.91 -3.35 8.25
N VAL A 55 -8.31 -4.09 7.30
CA VAL A 55 -7.29 -3.54 6.41
C VAL A 55 -7.86 -2.46 5.49
N SER A 56 -9.06 -2.67 4.94
CA SER A 56 -9.70 -1.68 4.08
C SER A 56 -9.94 -0.36 4.82
N GLN A 57 -10.40 -0.43 6.07
CA GLN A 57 -10.60 0.74 6.93
C GLN A 57 -9.28 1.45 7.25
N GLN A 58 -8.25 0.69 7.62
CA GLN A 58 -6.92 1.25 7.91
C GLN A 58 -6.32 1.92 6.67
N LEU A 59 -6.43 1.28 5.50
CA LEU A 59 -5.93 1.82 4.24
C LEU A 59 -6.66 3.10 3.85
N GLN A 60 -7.97 3.18 4.05
CA GLN A 60 -8.73 4.41 3.83
C GLN A 60 -8.29 5.54 4.77
N ALA A 61 -8.07 5.22 6.06
CA ALA A 61 -7.63 6.20 7.04
C ALA A 61 -6.23 6.75 6.72
N GLU A 62 -5.29 5.88 6.36
CA GLU A 62 -3.93 6.26 5.97
C GLU A 62 -3.91 6.98 4.61
N HIS A 63 -4.73 6.57 3.65
CA HIS A 63 -4.89 7.29 2.38
C HIS A 63 -5.38 8.71 2.60
N ARG A 64 -6.38 8.91 3.48
CA ARG A 64 -6.86 10.24 3.86
C ARG A 64 -5.75 11.06 4.51
N ARG A 65 -4.99 10.49 5.44
CA ARG A 65 -3.85 11.17 6.10
C ARG A 65 -2.77 11.58 5.10
N HIS A 66 -2.40 10.69 4.19
CA HIS A 66 -1.42 11.00 3.15
C HIS A 66 -1.93 12.09 2.22
N LYS A 67 -3.20 12.02 1.79
CA LYS A 67 -3.82 13.06 0.98
C LYS A 67 -3.78 14.40 1.69
N GLU A 68 -4.25 14.48 2.94
CA GLU A 68 -4.21 15.72 3.73
C GLU A 68 -2.79 16.25 3.95
N TYR A 69 -1.79 15.37 4.08
CA TYR A 69 -0.39 15.76 4.22
C TYR A 69 0.17 16.35 2.93
N TYR A 70 -0.08 15.72 1.78
CA TYR A 70 0.42 16.21 0.49
C TYR A 70 -0.39 17.41 -0.03
N ASP A 71 -1.69 17.45 0.21
CA ASP A 71 -2.57 18.56 -0.17
C ASP A 71 -2.09 19.89 0.46
N LYS A 72 -1.53 19.86 1.68
CA LYS A 72 -0.91 21.02 2.36
C LYS A 72 0.32 21.58 1.63
N SER A 73 1.00 20.77 0.83
CA SER A 73 2.18 21.19 0.06
C SER A 73 1.81 21.70 -1.34
N THR A 74 0.53 21.58 -1.75
CA THR A 74 0.01 22.16 -3.00
C THR A 74 -0.29 23.64 -2.76
N TYR A 75 0.77 24.43 -2.64
CA TYR A 75 0.67 25.88 -2.50
C TYR A 75 0.51 26.60 -3.84
N ASP A 76 0.73 25.91 -4.96
CA ASP A 76 0.61 26.51 -6.27
C ASP A 76 -0.84 26.49 -6.74
N SER A 77 -1.29 27.65 -7.25
CA SER A 77 -2.57 27.79 -7.97
C SER A 77 -2.76 26.60 -8.92
N PRO A 78 -3.98 26.04 -9.05
CA PRO A 78 -4.26 25.08 -10.09
C PRO A 78 -3.77 25.65 -11.43
N LEU A 79 -2.96 24.88 -12.15
CA LEU A 79 -2.47 25.27 -13.47
C LEU A 79 -3.67 25.51 -14.37
N GLU A 80 -3.85 26.75 -14.82
CA GLU A 80 -4.93 27.11 -15.74
C GLU A 80 -4.51 26.82 -17.19
N PRO A 81 -5.46 26.47 -18.08
CA PRO A 81 -5.18 26.37 -19.50
C PRO A 81 -4.61 27.69 -20.04
N GLY A 82 -3.31 27.72 -20.35
CA GLY A 82 -2.59 28.93 -20.76
C GLY A 82 -1.42 29.30 -19.85
N ASP A 83 -1.30 28.68 -18.68
CA ASP A 83 -0.18 28.90 -17.77
C ASP A 83 1.14 28.38 -18.35
N ARG A 84 2.18 29.20 -18.19
CA ARG A 84 3.54 28.88 -18.63
C ARG A 84 4.25 28.03 -17.58
N GLY A 85 4.33 26.74 -17.84
CA GLY A 85 5.03 25.77 -17.00
C GLY A 85 6.45 25.47 -17.47
N TRP A 86 7.37 25.29 -16.53
CA TRP A 86 8.68 24.71 -16.82
C TRP A 86 8.56 23.18 -16.87
N LEU A 87 8.91 22.58 -18.01
CA LEU A 87 8.99 21.13 -18.16
C LEU A 87 10.38 20.65 -17.74
N ARG A 88 10.44 19.74 -16.78
CA ARG A 88 11.70 19.04 -16.48
C ARG A 88 12.00 18.03 -17.59
N SER A 89 13.10 18.22 -18.29
CA SER A 89 13.66 17.26 -19.26
C SER A 89 14.91 16.66 -18.66
N ASP A 90 14.94 15.35 -18.48
CA ASP A 90 16.16 14.63 -18.06
C ASP A 90 17.01 14.19 -19.28
N GLN A 91 16.55 14.48 -20.50
CA GLN A 91 17.28 14.18 -21.73
C GLN A 91 18.35 15.23 -22.03
N VAL A 92 19.62 14.81 -21.93
CA VAL A 92 20.79 15.60 -22.33
C VAL A 92 20.74 15.83 -23.84
N ASP A 93 20.74 17.09 -24.28
CA ASP A 93 20.75 17.41 -25.70
C ASP A 93 22.00 16.79 -26.37
N PRO A 94 21.84 16.04 -27.48
CA PRO A 94 22.96 15.36 -28.12
C PRO A 94 23.95 16.41 -28.64
N GLY A 95 25.16 16.39 -28.06
CA GLY A 95 26.23 17.36 -28.36
C GLY A 95 26.60 18.28 -27.18
N LEU A 96 25.83 18.27 -26.08
CA LEU A 96 26.13 19.03 -24.87
C LEU A 96 26.63 18.09 -23.75
N PRO A 97 27.72 18.42 -23.03
CA PRO A 97 28.14 17.65 -21.87
C PRO A 97 27.06 17.73 -20.77
N THR A 98 26.82 16.61 -20.06
CA THR A 98 25.80 16.48 -18.99
C THR A 98 25.87 17.59 -17.94
N LYS A 99 27.06 18.17 -17.70
CA LYS A 99 27.27 19.28 -16.76
C LYS A 99 26.67 20.62 -17.22
N LEU A 100 26.46 20.80 -18.53
CA LEU A 100 25.86 22.00 -19.12
C LEU A 100 24.40 21.78 -19.55
N HIS A 101 23.87 20.58 -19.34
CA HIS A 101 22.48 20.27 -19.65
C HIS A 101 21.54 21.03 -18.72
N ARG A 102 20.61 21.78 -19.32
CA ARG A 102 19.56 22.46 -18.59
C ARG A 102 18.37 21.52 -18.41
N ALA A 103 18.21 21.03 -17.19
CA ALA A 103 17.14 20.09 -16.85
C ALA A 103 15.72 20.69 -16.92
N TRP A 104 15.59 22.03 -16.99
CA TRP A 104 14.29 22.71 -17.06
C TRP A 104 14.15 23.41 -18.42
N LYS A 105 13.22 22.94 -19.24
CA LYS A 105 12.82 23.51 -20.54
C LYS A 105 11.51 24.26 -20.32
N GLY A 106 11.54 25.58 -20.39
CA GLY A 106 10.36 26.44 -20.24
C GLY A 106 10.01 27.14 -21.54
N PRO A 107 8.79 27.72 -21.63
CA PRO A 107 8.34 28.51 -22.77
C PRO A 107 9.06 29.86 -22.90
#